data_AF-A0A846YQH4-F1
#
_entry.id   AF-A0A846YQH4-F1
#
_cell.length_a   1.000
_cell.length_b   1.000
_cell.length_c   1.000
_cell.angle_alpha   90.00
_cell.angle_beta   90.00
_cell.angle_gamma   90.00
#
_symmetry.space_group_name_H-M   'P 1'
#
loop_
_entity.id
_entity.type
_entity.pdbx_description
1 polymer ?
#
loop_
_entity_poly.entity_id
_entity_poly.type
_entity_poly.pdbx_seq_one_letter_code
_entity_poly.pdbx_strand_id
1 'polypeptide(L)'
;MTEVVVVYDGACGGCSSIAARLSRVLAPPVLVRSCRDPSLPADFPVLGGSLRGRPCRRPTLITVFSDGRMEASGGPAMLWRGARMVAPGRRADAVRLALRVAWWWVRHS
;
A
#
# COMPACT_ATOMS: atom_id res chain seq x y z
N MET A 1 16.68 -0.60 8.62
CA MET A 1 15.98 -1.19 7.47
C MET A 1 14.63 -0.50 7.31
N THR A 2 14.20 -0.20 6.09
CA THR A 2 12.88 0.40 5.82
C THR A 2 11.90 -0.72 5.50
N GLU A 3 10.75 -0.76 6.17
CA GLU A 3 9.66 -1.70 5.91
C GLU A 3 8.48 -0.96 5.27
N VAL A 4 7.67 -1.68 4.49
CA VAL A 4 6.46 -1.16 3.88
C VAL A 4 5.26 -1.95 4.35
N VAL A 5 4.23 -1.28 4.84
CA VAL A 5 2.95 -1.89 5.20
C VAL A 5 1.89 -1.44 4.21
N VAL A 6 1.33 -2.37 3.46
CA VAL A 6 0.23 -2.12 2.53
C VAL A 6 -1.07 -2.49 3.21
N VAL A 7 -1.93 -1.48 3.39
CA VAL A 7 -3.25 -1.65 3.96
C VAL A 7 -4.30 -1.63 2.86
N TYR A 8 -5.22 -2.59 2.89
CA TYR A 8 -6.27 -2.73 1.88
C TYR A 8 -7.60 -3.20 2.48
N ASP A 9 -8.73 -2.93 1.82
CA ASP A 9 -10.00 -3.55 2.19
C ASP A 9 -10.09 -4.98 1.64
N GLY A 10 -10.30 -5.95 2.52
CA GLY A 10 -10.44 -7.37 2.15
C GLY A 10 -11.67 -7.65 1.28
N ALA A 11 -12.70 -6.80 1.31
CA ALA A 11 -13.86 -6.92 0.42
C ALA A 11 -13.60 -6.34 -0.99
N CYS A 12 -12.48 -5.66 -1.19
CA CYS A 12 -12.06 -5.19 -2.49
C CYS A 12 -11.20 -6.25 -3.19
N GLY A 13 -11.82 -7.08 -4.05
CA GLY A 13 -11.13 -8.15 -4.78
C GLY A 13 -9.96 -7.66 -5.66
N GLY A 14 -10.03 -6.42 -6.17
CA GLY A 14 -8.92 -5.79 -6.88
C GLY A 14 -7.76 -5.38 -5.97
N CYS A 15 -8.05 -4.95 -4.75
CA CYS A 15 -7.08 -4.44 -3.80
C CYS A 15 -6.19 -5.54 -3.22
N SER A 16 -6.74 -6.73 -2.94
CA SER A 16 -5.98 -7.88 -2.47
C SER A 16 -4.96 -8.38 -3.51
N SER A 17 -5.36 -8.41 -4.80
CA SER A 17 -4.48 -8.77 -5.91
C SER A 17 -3.32 -7.77 -6.10
N ILE A 18 -3.58 -6.48 -5.89
CA ILE A 18 -2.57 -5.42 -5.96
C ILE A 18 -1.59 -5.56 -4.79
N ALA A 19 -2.08 -5.74 -3.57
CA ALA A 19 -1.26 -5.90 -2.38
C ALA A 19 -0.32 -7.11 -2.48
N ALA A 20 -0.83 -8.26 -2.93
CA ALA A 20 -0.04 -9.48 -3.12
C ALA A 20 1.04 -9.37 -4.21
N ARG A 21 0.88 -8.45 -5.18
CA ARG A 21 1.89 -8.20 -6.22
C ARG A 21 2.92 -7.15 -5.79
N LEU A 22 2.54 -6.18 -4.97
CA LEU A 22 3.47 -5.20 -4.41
C LEU A 22 4.58 -5.90 -3.61
N SER A 23 4.24 -6.91 -2.81
CA SER A 23 5.22 -7.69 -2.04
C SER A 23 6.24 -8.45 -2.90
N ARG A 24 5.98 -8.65 -4.20
CA ARG A 24 6.90 -9.33 -5.12
C ARG A 24 7.79 -8.38 -5.92
N VAL A 25 7.50 -7.07 -5.86
CA VAL A 25 8.10 -6.05 -6.74
C VAL A 25 8.93 -5.05 -5.96
N LEU A 26 8.53 -4.74 -4.72
CA LEU A 26 9.26 -3.85 -3.85
C LEU A 26 10.50 -4.55 -3.28
N ALA A 27 11.60 -3.80 -3.18
CA ALA A 27 12.83 -4.23 -2.53
C ALA A 27 12.73 -4.36 -1.00
N PRO A 28 12.07 -3.44 -0.27
CA PRO A 28 11.88 -3.61 1.18
C PRO A 28 10.87 -4.72 1.50
N PRO A 29 10.90 -5.26 2.73
CA PRO A 29 9.87 -6.19 3.21
C PRO A 29 8.52 -5.51 3.14
N VAL A 30 7.53 -6.25 2.65
CA VAL A 30 6.17 -5.75 2.51
C VAL A 30 5.24 -6.55 3.41
N LEU A 31 4.73 -5.91 4.45
CA LEU A 31 3.65 -6.44 5.27
C LEU A 31 2.31 -6.07 4.63
N VAL A 32 1.37 -7.00 4.60
CA VAL A 32 0.05 -6.78 4.00
C VAL A 32 -1.00 -6.92 5.09
N ARG A 33 -1.76 -5.86 5.36
CA ARG A 33 -2.75 -5.80 6.44
C ARG A 33 -4.13 -5.41 5.91
N SER A 34 -5.18 -5.96 6.53
CA SER A 34 -6.55 -5.57 6.18
C SER A 34 -6.97 -4.35 6.98
N CYS A 35 -7.69 -3.42 6.35
CA CYS A 35 -8.32 -2.29 7.06
C CYS A 35 -9.44 -2.71 8.02
N ARG A 36 -9.88 -3.96 7.94
CA ARG A 36 -10.85 -4.55 8.86
C ARG A 36 -10.19 -5.16 10.11
N ASP A 37 -8.86 -5.20 10.15
CA ASP A 37 -8.11 -5.69 11.30
C ASP A 37 -8.27 -4.68 12.47
N PRO A 38 -8.87 -5.10 13.60
CA PRO A 38 -9.13 -4.20 14.73
C PRO A 38 -7.84 -3.73 15.41
N SER A 39 -6.73 -4.46 15.27
CA SER A 39 -5.43 -4.10 15.85
C SER A 39 -4.69 -3.04 15.02
N LEU A 40 -5.09 -2.84 13.76
CA LEU A 40 -4.40 -1.95 12.83
C LEU A 40 -4.21 -0.51 13.31
N PRO A 41 -5.20 0.16 13.95
CA PRO A 41 -5.02 1.52 14.44
C PRO A 41 -4.06 1.61 15.64
N ALA A 42 -3.93 0.52 16.41
CA ALA A 42 -3.00 0.43 17.53
C ALA A 42 -1.56 0.19 17.03
N ASP A 43 -1.41 -0.69 16.04
CA ASP A 43 -0.10 -1.00 15.44
C ASP A 43 0.42 0.16 14.56
N PHE A 44 -0.48 0.91 13.92
CA PHE A 44 -0.14 1.99 13.00
C PHE A 44 -0.94 3.27 13.28
N PRO A 45 -0.58 4.03 14.33
CA PRO A 45 -1.31 5.24 14.72
C PRO A 45 -1.31 6.33 13.64
N VAL A 46 -0.35 6.31 12.71
CA VAL A 46 -0.29 7.20 11.53
C VAL A 46 -1.55 7.09 10.63
N LEU A 47 -2.29 5.98 10.74
CA LEU A 47 -3.55 5.76 10.02
C LEU A 47 -4.76 6.42 10.69
N GLY A 48 -4.61 6.94 11.91
CA GLY A 48 -5.70 7.45 12.75
C GLY A 48 -6.53 8.56 12.10
N GLY A 49 -5.97 9.30 11.14
CA GLY A 49 -6.72 10.28 10.33
C GLY A 49 -7.34 9.71 9.05
N SER A 50 -6.72 8.72 8.43
CA SER A 50 -7.14 8.17 7.13
C SER A 50 -8.23 7.09 7.24
N LEU A 51 -8.30 6.38 8.37
CA LEU A 51 -9.28 5.30 8.61
C LEU A 51 -10.52 5.74 9.39
N ARG A 52 -10.50 6.92 10.02
CA ARG A 52 -11.49 7.37 11.00
C ARG A 52 -12.92 7.55 10.50
N GLY A 53 -13.19 7.40 9.20
CA GLY A 53 -14.53 7.66 8.66
C GLY A 53 -14.91 6.93 7.38
N ARG A 54 -14.05 6.11 6.78
CA ARG A 54 -14.40 5.31 5.60
C ARG A 54 -13.66 3.97 5.60
N PRO A 55 -14.33 2.86 5.22
CA PRO A 55 -13.62 1.66 4.83
C PRO A 55 -12.63 2.02 3.73
N CYS A 56 -11.45 1.38 3.72
CA CYS A 56 -10.40 1.62 2.73
C CYS A 56 -10.86 1.33 1.30
N ARG A 57 -11.61 2.27 0.71
CA ARG A 57 -12.00 2.23 -0.70
C ARG A 57 -10.78 2.14 -1.61
N ARG A 58 -9.63 2.60 -1.13
CA ARG A 58 -8.36 2.64 -1.85
C ARG A 58 -7.26 2.05 -0.97
N PRO A 59 -6.29 1.32 -1.55
CA PRO A 59 -5.14 0.84 -0.81
C PRO A 59 -4.28 2.00 -0.32
N THR A 60 -3.70 1.84 0.87
CA THR A 60 -2.82 2.80 1.53
C THR A 60 -1.47 2.14 1.78
N LEU A 61 -0.39 2.86 1.57
CA LEU A 61 0.97 2.39 1.84
C LEU A 61 1.54 3.16 3.02
N ILE A 62 2.04 2.45 4.01
CA ILE A 62 2.76 3.00 5.15
C ILE A 62 4.22 2.65 4.96
N THR A 63 5.08 3.66 5.02
CA THR A 63 6.53 3.45 5.07
C THR A 63 6.96 3.51 6.52
N VAL A 64 7.58 2.45 7.02
CA VAL A 64 8.21 2.41 8.34
C VAL A 64 9.72 2.56 8.14
N PHE A 65 10.24 3.69 8.57
CA PHE A 65 11.66 4.00 8.46
C PHE A 65 12.43 3.35 9.61
N SER A 66 13.75 3.22 9.43
CA SER A 66 14.63 2.61 10.42
C SER A 66 14.74 3.38 11.74
N ASP A 67 14.38 4.66 11.74
CA ASP A 67 14.31 5.51 12.94
C ASP A 67 12.96 5.37 13.67
N GLY A 68 12.10 4.43 13.24
CA GLY A 68 10.75 4.21 13.80
C GLY A 68 9.71 5.19 13.28
N ARG A 69 10.08 6.13 12.41
CA ARG A 69 9.13 7.06 11.78
C ARG A 69 8.20 6.29 10.85
N MET A 70 6.93 6.67 10.87
CA MET A 70 5.92 6.09 9.99
C MET A 70 5.27 7.16 9.14
N GLU A 71 5.15 6.92 7.85
CA GLU A 71 4.46 7.83 6.92
C GLU A 71 3.43 7.08 6.10
N ALA A 72 2.16 7.51 6.18
CA ALA A 72 1.08 6.99 5.36
C ALA A 72 0.96 7.77 4.05
N SER A 73 0.81 7.05 2.95
CA SER A 73 0.62 7.60 1.60
C SER A 73 -0.53 6.87 0.92
N GLY A 74 -1.53 7.61 0.45
CA GLY A 74 -2.63 7.10 -0.36
C GLY A 74 -2.54 7.56 -1.81
N GLY A 75 -3.22 6.85 -2.72
CA GLY A 75 -3.45 7.32 -4.09
C GLY A 75 -2.20 7.60 -4.93
N PRO A 76 -2.09 8.73 -5.64
CA PRO A 76 -0.94 9.01 -6.50
C PRO A 76 0.39 9.05 -5.72
N ALA A 77 0.36 9.53 -4.48
CA ALA A 77 1.54 9.58 -3.61
C ALA A 77 2.05 8.16 -3.26
N MET A 78 1.13 7.19 -3.10
CA MET A 78 1.49 5.79 -2.93
C MET A 78 2.24 5.24 -4.14
N LEU A 79 1.80 5.54 -5.37
CA LEU A 79 2.47 5.07 -6.58
C LEU A 79 3.87 5.67 -6.71
N TRP A 80 4.01 6.96 -6.41
CA TRP A 80 5.30 7.65 -6.42
C TRP A 80 6.29 7.08 -5.38
N ARG A 81 5.82 6.83 -4.16
CA ARG A 81 6.62 6.20 -3.10
C ARG A 81 6.98 4.76 -3.44
N GLY A 82 6.01 3.97 -3.90
CA GLY A 82 6.21 2.59 -4.33
C GLY A 82 7.23 2.51 -5.45
N ALA A 83 7.16 3.39 -6.45
CA ALA A 83 8.11 3.45 -7.57
C ALA A 83 9.56 3.66 -7.13
N ARG A 84 9.80 4.49 -6.10
CA ARG A 84 11.14 4.69 -5.51
C ARG A 84 11.67 3.46 -4.77
N MET A 85 10.80 2.55 -4.35
CA MET A 85 11.13 1.34 -3.59
C MET A 85 11.16 0.07 -4.46
N VAL A 86 10.97 0.20 -5.78
CA VAL A 86 11.02 -0.92 -6.73
C VAL A 86 12.44 -1.45 -6.84
N ALA A 87 12.59 -2.77 -6.76
CA ALA A 87 13.87 -3.42 -6.98
C ALA A 87 14.38 -3.14 -8.41
N PRO A 88 15.67 -2.83 -8.62
CA PRO A 88 16.20 -2.40 -9.91
C PRO A 88 15.92 -3.39 -11.07
N GLY A 89 15.81 -4.70 -10.80
CA GLY A 89 15.45 -5.73 -11.79
C GLY A 89 13.95 -5.99 -11.98
N ARG A 90 13.06 -5.30 -11.26
CA ARG A 90 11.59 -5.54 -11.26
C ARG A 90 10.79 -4.36 -11.81
N ARG A 91 11.44 -3.38 -12.45
CA ARG A 91 10.81 -2.15 -12.96
C ARG A 91 9.69 -2.42 -13.97
N ALA A 92 9.85 -3.37 -14.88
CA ALA A 92 8.82 -3.72 -15.84
C ALA A 92 7.56 -4.30 -15.17
N ASP A 93 7.73 -5.19 -14.20
CA ASP A 93 6.63 -5.74 -13.40
C ASP A 93 5.95 -4.67 -12.54
N ALA A 94 6.73 -3.73 -12.00
CA ALA A 94 6.22 -2.58 -11.28
C ALA A 94 5.36 -1.65 -12.14
N VAL A 95 5.79 -1.36 -13.37
CA VAL A 95 5.02 -0.53 -14.31
C VAL A 95 3.72 -1.23 -14.69
N ARG A 96 3.75 -2.54 -14.99
CA ARG A 96 2.51 -3.32 -15.26
C ARG A 96 1.56 -3.32 -14.07
N LEU A 97 2.10 -3.42 -12.85
CA LEU A 97 1.30 -3.36 -11.63
C LEU A 97 0.68 -1.97 -11.45
N ALA A 98 1.47 -0.90 -11.62
CA ALA A 98 1.02 0.49 -11.54
C ALA A 98 -0.08 0.79 -12.57
N LEU A 99 0.06 0.31 -13.81
CA LEU A 99 -0.97 0.43 -14.84
C LEU A 99 -2.25 -0.31 -14.46
N ARG A 100 -2.16 -1.51 -13.86
CA ARG A 100 -3.35 -2.21 -13.34
C ARG A 100 -4.01 -1.46 -12.19
N VAL A 101 -3.23 -0.88 -11.28
CA VAL A 101 -3.77 -0.06 -10.19
C VAL A 101 -4.49 1.16 -10.74
N ALA A 102 -3.85 1.88 -11.68
CA ALA A 102 -4.42 3.06 -12.33
C ALA A 102 -5.71 2.70 -13.10
N TRP A 103 -5.70 1.61 -13.86
CA TRP A 103 -6.87 1.15 -14.59
C TRP A 103 -8.01 0.71 -13.66
N TRP A 104 -7.70 0.01 -12.56
CA TRP A 104 -8.68 -0.34 -11.55
C TRP A 104 -9.30 0.90 -10.89
N TRP A 105 -8.47 1.92 -10.60
CA TRP A 105 -8.90 3.21 -10.08
C TRP A 105 -9.82 3.95 -11.05
N VAL A 106 -9.49 4.02 -12.33
CA VAL A 106 -10.33 4.65 -13.36
C VAL A 106 -11.68 3.95 -13.47
N ARG A 107 -11.70 2.61 -13.36
CA ARG A 107 -12.93 1.82 -13.49
C ARG A 107 -13.83 1.84 -12.25
N HIS A 108 -13.29 2.20 -11.08
CA HIS A 108 -14.00 2.18 -9.79
C HIS A 108 -13.97 3.54 -9.07
N SER A 109 -13.70 4.64 -9.78
CA SER A 109 -13.85 6.02 -9.27
C SER A 109 -15.16 6.63 -9.71
#